data_AF-A0AB74R3U8-F1
#
_entry.id   AF-A0AB74R3U8-F1
#
_cell.length_a   1.000
_cell.length_b   1.000
_cell.length_c   1.000
_cell.angle_alpha   90.00
_cell.angle_beta   90.00
_cell.angle_gamma   90.00
#
_symmetry.space_group_name_H-M   'P 1'
#
loop_
_entity.id
_entity.type
_entity.pdbx_description
1 polymer ?
#
loop_
_entity_poly.entity_id
_entity_poly.type
_entity_poly.pdbx_seq_one_letter_code
_entity_poly.pdbx_strand_id
1 'polypeptide(L)'
;MDYEEENNYYICTNEKKLFANKIINRKSKTGYKSEITCYICEECSNCQYKSNCIKRSNSKVPLKNRTKNLQVSKSFHEKRKENLKRIMSLEGDELRVNRSIQAEGAFAQVK
;
A
#
# COMPACT_ATOMS: atom_id res chain seq x y z
N MET A 1 9.75 -1.95 3.18
CA MET A 1 10.16 -1.66 1.79
C MET A 1 10.31 -0.18 1.75
N ASP A 2 11.53 0.25 1.51
CA ASP A 2 11.87 1.66 1.59
C ASP A 2 11.73 2.28 0.22
N TYR A 3 11.27 3.53 0.21
CA TYR A 3 11.08 4.32 -0.99
C TYR A 3 12.17 5.38 -1.04
N GLU A 4 12.93 5.39 -2.13
CA GLU A 4 13.92 6.43 -2.41
C GLU A 4 13.24 7.54 -3.22
N GLU A 5 13.13 8.72 -2.63
CA GLU A 5 12.38 9.84 -3.22
C GLU A 5 13.14 10.47 -4.39
N GLU A 6 14.46 10.63 -4.27
CA GLU A 6 15.28 11.31 -5.29
C GLU A 6 15.32 10.55 -6.61
N ASN A 7 15.50 9.23 -6.53
CA ASN A 7 15.67 8.36 -7.69
C ASN A 7 14.37 7.63 -8.07
N ASN A 8 13.27 7.86 -7.34
CA ASN A 8 11.95 7.30 -7.59
C ASN A 8 11.97 5.76 -7.79
N TYR A 9 12.52 5.03 -6.82
CA TYR A 9 12.49 3.57 -6.80
C TYR A 9 12.17 3.01 -5.42
N TYR A 10 11.68 1.77 -5.39
CA TYR A 10 11.51 1.02 -4.15
C TYR A 10 12.62 -0.01 -3.99
N ILE A 11 13.04 -0.28 -2.76
CA ILE A 11 13.98 -1.36 -2.45
C ILE A 11 13.20 -2.58 -1.95
N CYS A 12 13.42 -3.72 -2.61
CA CYS A 12 12.83 -5.00 -2.18
C CYS A 12 13.58 -5.62 -1.00
N THR A 13 13.02 -6.67 -0.40
CA THR A 13 13.66 -7.43 0.70
C THR A 13 14.95 -8.14 0.27
N ASN A 14 15.16 -8.32 -1.04
CA ASN A 14 16.39 -8.87 -1.63
C ASN A 14 17.29 -7.75 -2.18
N GLU A 15 17.16 -6.52 -1.67
CA GLU A 15 17.94 -5.32 -2.00
C GLU A 15 17.90 -4.86 -3.47
N LYS A 16 17.13 -5.54 -4.32
CA LYS A 16 16.89 -5.12 -5.70
C LYS A 16 15.98 -3.90 -5.76
N LYS A 17 16.32 -3.00 -6.67
CA LYS A 17 15.54 -1.79 -6.98
C LYS A 17 14.32 -2.13 -7.83
N LEU A 18 13.22 -1.43 -7.59
CA LEU A 18 12.03 -1.44 -8.44
C LEU A 18 11.84 -0.06 -9.04
N PHE A 19 11.94 0.05 -10.36
CA PHE A 19 11.80 1.30 -11.09
C PHE A 19 10.37 1.50 -11.57
N ALA A 20 9.96 2.77 -11.70
CA ALA A 20 8.67 3.13 -12.26
C ALA A 20 8.61 2.70 -13.74
N ASN A 21 7.68 1.79 -14.06
CA ASN A 21 7.51 1.25 -15.42
C ASN A 21 6.34 1.92 -16.13
N LYS A 22 5.19 1.99 -15.47
CA LYS A 22 3.97 2.53 -16.08
C LYS A 22 3.06 3.20 -15.07
N ILE A 23 2.23 4.09 -15.57
CA ILE A 23 1.18 4.75 -14.81
C ILE A 23 -0.17 4.21 -15.29
N ILE A 24 -1.01 3.81 -14.33
CA ILE A 24 -2.37 3.33 -14.58
C ILE A 24 -3.34 4.30 -13.96
N ASN A 25 -4.25 4.81 -14.79
CA ASN A 25 -5.40 5.58 -14.32
C ASN A 25 -6.57 4.64 -14.07
N ARG A 26 -7.11 4.65 -12.85
CA ARG A 26 -8.34 3.91 -12.50
C ARG A 26 -9.47 4.88 -12.20
N LYS A 27 -10.68 4.51 -12.61
CA LYS A 27 -11.91 5.20 -12.25
C LYS A 27 -12.75 4.26 -11.40
N SER A 28 -13.19 4.72 -10.24
CA SER A 28 -14.11 3.98 -9.37
C SER A 28 -15.55 4.08 -9.89
N LYS A 29 -16.45 3.25 -9.32
CA LYS A 29 -17.90 3.28 -9.64
C LYS A 29 -18.53 4.65 -9.37
N THR A 30 -18.07 5.38 -8.35
CA THR A 30 -18.54 6.73 -8.00
C THR A 30 -17.88 7.83 -8.84
N GLY A 31 -17.03 7.47 -9.80
CA GLY A 31 -16.40 8.42 -10.72
C GLY A 31 -15.05 8.98 -10.27
N TYR A 32 -14.62 8.70 -9.04
CA TYR A 32 -13.30 9.13 -8.55
C TYR A 32 -12.18 8.54 -9.41
N LYS A 33 -11.25 9.40 -9.87
CA LYS A 33 -10.08 9.04 -10.67
C LYS A 33 -8.85 8.95 -9.76
N SER A 34 -8.12 7.86 -9.86
CA SER A 34 -6.87 7.62 -9.11
C SER A 34 -5.74 7.24 -10.05
N GLU A 35 -4.59 7.87 -9.86
CA GLU A 35 -3.35 7.54 -10.53
C GLU A 35 -2.56 6.51 -9.71
N ILE A 36 -2.10 5.45 -10.38
CA ILE A 36 -1.36 4.33 -9.79
C ILE A 36 -0.07 4.13 -10.57
N THR A 37 1.06 4.37 -9.94
CA THR A 37 2.38 4.06 -10.48
C THR A 37 2.70 2.59 -10.26
N CYS A 38 3.07 1.88 -11.31
CA CYS A 38 3.53 0.50 -11.28
C CYS A 38 5.06 0.47 -11.29
N TYR A 39 5.65 -0.07 -10.24
CA TYR A 39 7.07 -0.30 -10.11
C TYR A 39 7.40 -1.76 -10.43
N ILE A 40 8.42 -2.00 -11.23
CA ILE A 40 8.87 -3.34 -11.62
C ILE A 40 10.30 -3.57 -11.18
N CYS A 41 10.59 -4.75 -10.67
CA CYS A 41 11.96 -5.20 -10.47
C CYS A 41 12.55 -5.65 -11.81
N GLU A 42 13.78 -5.22 -12.13
CA GLU A 42 14.48 -5.60 -13.36
C GLU A 42 14.54 -7.12 -13.52
N GLU A 43 14.97 -7.83 -12.48
CA GLU A 43 15.07 -9.28 -12.55
C GLU A 43 14.86 -9.96 -11.19
N CYS A 44 13.99 -10.96 -11.15
CA CYS A 44 13.73 -11.79 -9.97
C CYS A 44 14.21 -13.24 -10.15
N SER A 45 15.20 -13.48 -11.00
CA SER A 45 15.83 -14.79 -11.18
C SER A 45 16.52 -15.22 -9.88
N ASN A 46 16.35 -16.49 -9.50
CA ASN A 46 16.93 -17.13 -8.31
C ASN A 46 16.68 -16.43 -6.95
N CYS A 47 15.62 -15.62 -6.84
CA CYS A 47 15.25 -14.99 -5.56
C CYS A 47 14.61 -16.02 -4.60
N GLN A 48 15.21 -16.20 -3.43
CA GLN A 48 14.70 -17.10 -2.37
C GLN A 48 13.31 -16.69 -1.87
N TYR A 49 13.03 -15.37 -1.89
CA TYR A 49 11.75 -14.82 -1.45
C TYR A 49 10.67 -14.82 -2.54
N LYS A 50 10.94 -15.37 -3.73
CA LYS A 50 10.06 -15.21 -4.91
C LYS A 50 8.66 -15.77 -4.70
N SER A 51 8.54 -16.94 -4.07
CA SER A 51 7.26 -17.60 -3.76
C SER A 51 6.39 -16.76 -2.83
N ASN A 52 6.98 -16.13 -1.81
CA ASN A 52 6.28 -15.28 -0.85
C ASN A 52 6.01 -13.87 -1.40
N CYS A 53 6.91 -13.37 -2.25
CA CYS A 53 6.83 -12.01 -2.77
C CYS A 53 5.85 -11.86 -3.95
N ILE A 54 5.77 -12.85 -4.83
CA ILE A 54 4.89 -12.82 -6.01
C ILE A 54 3.70 -13.73 -5.72
N LYS A 55 2.56 -13.14 -5.38
CA LYS A 55 1.32 -13.88 -5.15
C LYS A 55 0.96 -14.75 -6.36
N ARG A 56 0.43 -15.94 -6.08
CA ARG A 56 -0.12 -16.82 -7.12
C ARG A 56 -1.34 -16.14 -7.76
N SER A 57 -1.11 -15.48 -8.88
CA SER A 57 -2.18 -14.99 -9.75
C SER A 57 -2.48 -16.01 -10.85
N ASN A 58 -3.71 -15.94 -11.40
CA ASN A 58 -4.15 -16.67 -12.61
C ASN A 58 -3.43 -16.20 -13.90
N SER A 59 -2.19 -15.74 -13.79
CA SER A 59 -1.37 -15.38 -14.95
C SER A 59 -0.89 -16.64 -15.67
N LYS A 60 -0.88 -16.57 -17.00
CA LYS A 60 -0.40 -17.64 -17.89
C LYS A 60 1.13 -17.85 -17.81
N VAL A 61 1.86 -16.87 -17.27
CA VAL A 61 3.33 -16.93 -17.16
C VAL A 61 3.71 -17.79 -15.94
N PRO A 62 4.64 -18.76 -16.04
CA PRO A 62 5.12 -19.53 -14.89
C PRO A 62 5.79 -18.65 -13.83
N LEU A 63 5.70 -19.01 -12.54
CA LEU A 63 6.29 -18.23 -11.45
C LEU A 63 7.79 -17.96 -11.66
N LYS A 64 8.53 -18.92 -12.24
CA LYS A 64 9.96 -18.79 -12.55
C LYS A 64 10.27 -17.57 -13.42
N ASN A 65 9.39 -17.24 -14.37
CA ASN A 65 9.59 -16.16 -15.33
C ASN A 65 8.89 -14.85 -14.91
N ARG A 66 8.24 -14.82 -13.74
CA ARG A 66 7.60 -13.59 -13.24
C ARG A 66 8.61 -12.69 -12.53
N THR A 67 8.39 -11.39 -12.65
CA THR A 67 9.09 -10.35 -11.88
C THR A 67 8.16 -9.71 -10.87
N LYS A 68 8.74 -9.17 -9.81
CA LYS A 68 8.01 -8.45 -8.78
C LYS A 68 7.44 -7.16 -9.38
N ASN A 69 6.14 -6.97 -9.20
CA ASN A 69 5.43 -5.76 -9.60
C ASN A 69 4.74 -5.18 -8.36
N LEU A 70 4.88 -3.88 -8.14
CA LEU A 70 4.30 -3.14 -7.03
C LEU A 70 3.44 -2.00 -7.59
N GLN A 71 2.18 -1.93 -7.18
CA GLN A 71 1.27 -0.84 -7.57
C GLN A 71 1.13 0.12 -6.40
N VAL A 72 1.46 1.38 -6.63
CA VAL A 72 1.46 2.42 -5.60
C VAL A 72 0.69 3.64 -6.07
N SER A 73 -0.15 4.19 -5.21
CA SER A 73 -0.76 5.51 -5.43
C SER A 73 -0.08 6.52 -4.51
N LYS A 74 0.63 7.50 -5.08
CA LYS A 74 1.38 8.51 -4.31
C LYS A 74 0.45 9.35 -3.43
N SER A 75 -0.67 9.79 -3.99
CA SER A 75 -1.71 10.53 -3.27
C SER A 75 -2.31 9.77 -2.09
N PHE A 76 -2.42 8.44 -2.19
CA PHE A 76 -2.87 7.61 -1.07
C PHE A 76 -1.84 7.62 0.08
N HIS A 77 -0.55 7.51 -0.22
CA HIS A 77 0.50 7.55 0.80
C HIS A 77 0.58 8.91 1.49
N GLU A 78 0.46 10.00 0.74
CA GLU A 78 0.41 11.37 1.30
C GLU A 78 -0.77 11.54 2.26
N LYS A 79 -1.98 11.20 1.81
CA LYS A 79 -3.19 11.29 2.64
C LYS A 79 -3.12 10.38 3.86
N ARG A 80 -2.47 9.22 3.75
CA ARG A 80 -2.23 8.31 4.88
C ARG A 80 -1.25 8.91 5.89
N LYS A 81 -0.16 9.54 5.44
CA LYS A 81 0.79 10.26 6.32
C LYS A 81 0.08 11.42 7.05
N GLU A 82 -0.73 12.19 6.33
CA GLU A 82 -1.53 13.28 6.92
C GLU A 82 -2.55 12.75 7.93
N ASN A 83 -3.30 11.70 7.58
CA ASN A 83 -4.24 11.09 8.52
C ASN A 83 -3.54 10.57 9.78
N LEU A 84 -2.37 9.95 9.64
CA LEU A 84 -1.62 9.47 10.79
C LEU A 84 -1.26 10.62 11.74
N LYS A 85 -0.82 11.77 11.20
CA LYS A 85 -0.55 12.98 12.00
C LYS A 85 -1.79 13.47 12.75
N ARG A 86 -2.96 13.46 12.08
CA ARG A 86 -4.24 13.84 12.71
C ARG A 86 -4.68 12.84 13.78
N ILE A 87 -4.49 11.55 13.55
CA ILE A 87 -4.84 10.51 14.52
C ILE A 87 -3.93 10.61 15.76
N MET A 88 -2.66 10.97 15.58
CA MET A 88 -1.70 11.12 16.67
C MET A 88 -1.69 12.53 17.29
N SER A 89 -2.61 13.41 16.92
CA SER A 89 -2.73 14.72 17.58
C SER A 89 -3.48 14.57 18.91
N LEU A 90 -3.37 15.57 19.78
CA LEU A 90 -4.13 15.64 21.03
C LEU A 90 -5.64 15.51 20.79
N GLU A 91 -6.15 16.23 19.80
CA GLU A 91 -7.54 16.12 19.36
C GLU A 91 -7.88 14.70 18.88
N GLY A 92 -6.97 14.07 18.13
CA GLY A 92 -7.13 12.69 17.67
C GLY A 92 -7.20 11.68 18.83
N ASP A 93 -6.39 11.87 19.86
CA ASP A 93 -6.39 11.05 21.07
C ASP A 93 -7.67 11.21 21.88
N GLU A 94 -8.13 12.46 22.10
CA GLU A 94 -9.40 12.75 22.76
C GLU A 94 -10.59 12.11 22.02
N LEU A 95 -10.66 12.27 20.69
CA LEU A 95 -11.71 11.66 19.87
C LEU A 95 -11.69 10.14 19.94
N ARG A 96 -10.49 9.53 20.04
CA ARG A 96 -10.33 8.07 20.15
C ARG A 96 -10.83 7.55 21.50
N VAL A 97 -10.50 8.25 22.59
CA VAL A 97 -10.98 7.92 23.95
C VAL A 97 -12.50 8.10 24.03
N ASN A 98 -13.02 9.21 23.51
CA ASN A 98 -14.46 9.48 23.49
C ASN A 98 -15.22 8.42 22.68
N ARG A 99 -14.66 7.96 21.56
CA ARG A 99 -15.26 6.88 20.75
C ARG A 99 -15.30 5.55 21.49
N SER A 100 -14.29 5.20 22.31
CA SER A 100 -14.35 4.00 23.14
C SER A 100 -15.44 4.07 24.20
N ILE A 101 -15.64 5.23 24.83
CA ILE A 101 -16.67 5.44 25.86
C ILE A 101 -18.08 5.38 25.24
N GLN A 102 -18.28 5.99 24.07
CA GLN A 102 -19.58 5.96 23.38
C GLN A 102 -19.99 4.56 22.93
N ALA A 103 -19.03 3.70 22.56
CA ALA A 103 -19.32 2.31 22.24
C ALA A 103 -19.92 1.56 23.44
N GLU A 104 -19.35 1.75 24.64
CA GLU A 104 -19.87 1.13 25.87
C GLU A 104 -21.30 1.58 26.19
N GLY A 105 -21.62 2.87 26.00
CA GLY A 105 -22.97 3.39 26.20
C GLY A 105 -24.02 2.78 25.25
N ALA A 106 -23.67 2.50 24.00
CA ALA A 106 -24.56 1.86 23.04
C ALA A 106 -24.79 0.36 23.34
N PHE A 107 -23.77 -0.35 23.83
CA PHE A 107 -23.91 -1.76 24.23
C PHE A 107 -24.53 -1.95 25.61
N ALA A 108 -24.49 -0.95 26.50
CA ALA A 108 -25.17 -1.00 27.79
C ALA A 108 -26.71 -1.02 27.68
N GLN A 109 -27.27 -0.61 26.53
CA GLN A 109 -28.71 -0.69 26.23
C GLN A 109 -29.15 -2.04 25.65
N VAL A 110 -28.22 -2.95 25.35
CA VAL A 110 -28.54 -4.33 24.98
C VAL A 110 -28.64 -5.15 26.27
N LYS A 111 -29.81 -5.14 26.90
CA LYS A 111 -30.15 -5.99 28.04
C LYS A 111 -31.53 -6.58 27.86
#